data_AF-A0A699TMW6-F1
#
_entry.id   AF-A0A699TMW6-F1
#
_cell.length_a   1.000
_cell.length_b   1.000
_cell.length_c   1.000
_cell.angle_alpha   90.00
_cell.angle_beta   90.00
_cell.angle_gamma   90.00
#
_symmetry.space_group_name_H-M   'P 1'
#
loop_
_entity.id
_entity.type
_entity.pdbx_description
1 polymer ?
#
loop_
_entity_poly.entity_id
_entity_poly.type
_entity_poly.pdbx_seq_one_letter_code
_entity_poly.pdbx_strand_id
1 'polypeptide(L)'
;MRPPAVKSGGYTHQNGKYMPKKIEDNSNNGRRMDKMSYVNVVNGDTKSTEACEPTLLLDELCLNQLDYSLGLLGKVKEFRSFDNMRMVLGNEGFNDIDLRYMG
;
A
#
# COMPACT_ATOMS: atom_id res chain seq x y z
N MET A 1 -47.10 -41.18 -33.54
CA MET A 1 -47.10 -39.90 -34.26
C MET A 1 -45.78 -39.20 -34.01
N ARG A 2 -45.12 -38.69 -35.06
CA ARG A 2 -43.81 -38.04 -34.99
C ARG A 2 -43.99 -36.60 -34.46
N PRO A 3 -43.29 -36.16 -33.40
CA PRO A 3 -43.43 -34.79 -32.89
C PRO A 3 -42.86 -33.77 -33.88
N PRO A 4 -43.42 -32.56 -33.98
CA PRO A 4 -42.90 -31.51 -34.84
C PRO A 4 -41.57 -30.97 -34.29
N ALA A 5 -40.60 -30.80 -35.18
CA ALA A 5 -39.25 -30.34 -34.83
C ALA A 5 -39.19 -28.81 -34.79
N VAL A 6 -39.34 -28.19 -33.61
CA VAL A 6 -38.94 -26.79 -33.37
C VAL A 6 -38.47 -26.57 -31.92
N LYS A 7 -37.26 -26.01 -31.82
CA LYS A 7 -36.59 -25.26 -30.73
C LYS A 7 -37.03 -25.56 -29.28
N SER A 8 -36.20 -26.38 -28.63
CA SER A 8 -36.16 -26.68 -27.20
C SER A 8 -36.36 -25.43 -26.33
N GLY A 9 -37.39 -25.44 -25.47
CA GLY A 9 -37.42 -24.54 -24.30
C GLY A 9 -38.76 -24.13 -23.70
N GLY A 10 -39.93 -24.51 -24.25
CA GLY A 10 -41.20 -23.84 -23.90
C GLY A 10 -42.32 -24.66 -23.23
N TYR A 11 -42.20 -25.98 -23.09
CA TYR A 11 -43.34 -26.84 -22.72
C TYR A 11 -43.02 -27.81 -21.59
N THR A 12 -44.01 -28.09 -20.75
CA THR A 12 -43.95 -29.10 -19.68
C THR A 12 -44.99 -30.19 -19.92
N HIS A 13 -44.66 -31.44 -19.54
CA HIS A 13 -45.56 -32.58 -19.64
C HIS A 13 -46.28 -32.84 -18.33
N GLN A 14 -47.61 -32.89 -18.36
CA GLN A 14 -48.43 -33.37 -17.24
C GLN A 14 -49.60 -34.21 -17.78
N ASN A 15 -49.89 -35.35 -17.13
CA ASN A 15 -50.99 -36.27 -17.45
C ASN A 15 -51.13 -36.58 -18.96
N GLY A 16 -49.99 -36.83 -19.63
CA GLY A 16 -49.95 -37.26 -21.03
C GLY A 16 -50.21 -36.18 -22.09
N LYS A 17 -50.33 -34.89 -21.71
CA LYS A 17 -50.49 -33.78 -22.67
C LYS A 17 -49.37 -32.74 -22.56
N TYR A 18 -49.03 -32.13 -23.70
CA TYR A 18 -48.09 -31.00 -23.77
C TYR A 18 -48.80 -29.72 -23.35
N MET A 19 -48.27 -29.00 -22.35
CA MET A 19 -48.82 -27.73 -21.87
C MET A 19 -47.76 -26.60 -21.98
N PRO A 20 -48.13 -25.39 -22.45
CA PRO A 20 -47.24 -24.24 -22.46
C PRO A 20 -46.92 -23.80 -21.02
N LYS A 21 -45.63 -23.54 -20.74
CA LYS A 21 -45.17 -23.12 -19.41
C LYS A 21 -45.72 -21.72 -19.09
N LYS A 22 -46.44 -21.57 -17.98
CA LYS A 22 -46.84 -20.24 -17.48
C LYS A 22 -45.57 -19.47 -17.07
N ILE A 23 -45.40 -18.28 -17.61
CA ILE A 23 -44.36 -17.33 -17.20
C ILE A 23 -44.89 -16.65 -15.94
N GLU A 24 -44.21 -16.85 -14.80
CA GLU A 24 -44.39 -16.03 -13.62
C GLU A 24 -43.52 -14.78 -13.81
N ASP A 25 -44.17 -13.62 -13.92
CA ASP A 25 -43.48 -12.33 -13.99
C ASP A 25 -42.79 -12.04 -12.65
N ASN A 26 -41.53 -12.43 -12.52
CA ASN A 26 -40.70 -11.98 -11.42
C ASN A 26 -40.20 -10.58 -11.77
N SER A 27 -40.84 -9.56 -11.20
CA SER A 27 -40.42 -8.16 -11.33
C SER A 27 -39.15 -7.93 -10.53
N ASN A 28 -38.01 -8.23 -11.15
CA ASN A 28 -36.70 -7.84 -10.66
C ASN A 28 -36.57 -6.35 -10.97
N ASN A 29 -37.01 -5.48 -10.06
CA ASN A 29 -36.71 -4.05 -10.16
C ASN A 29 -35.21 -3.84 -9.94
N GLY A 30 -34.44 -4.01 -11.02
CA GLY A 30 -33.05 -3.61 -11.14
C GLY A 30 -32.97 -2.09 -11.00
N ARG A 31 -32.73 -1.64 -9.77
CA ARG A 31 -32.38 -0.24 -9.49
C ARG A 31 -31.11 0.09 -10.29
N ARG A 32 -31.26 0.90 -11.33
CA ARG A 32 -30.13 1.61 -11.94
C ARG A 32 -29.55 2.49 -10.83
N MET A 33 -28.42 2.07 -10.26
CA MET A 33 -27.70 2.88 -9.29
C MET A 33 -27.08 4.06 -10.05
N ASP A 34 -27.71 5.22 -9.95
CA ASP A 34 -27.05 6.48 -10.28
C ASP A 34 -25.82 6.61 -9.39
N LYS A 35 -24.65 6.53 -10.02
CA LYS A 35 -23.34 6.54 -9.36
C LYS A 35 -22.95 7.93 -8.80
N MET A 36 -23.89 8.87 -8.72
CA MET A 36 -23.69 10.25 -8.25
C MET A 36 -24.25 10.52 -6.85
N SER A 37 -24.63 9.48 -6.10
CA SER A 37 -24.95 9.63 -4.67
C SER A 37 -23.68 9.87 -3.86
N TYR A 38 -23.73 10.84 -2.93
CA TYR A 38 -22.63 11.15 -2.00
C TYR A 38 -22.14 9.92 -1.22
N VAL A 39 -23.08 9.03 -0.85
CA VAL A 39 -22.78 7.75 -0.19
C VAL A 39 -21.93 6.83 -1.07
N ASN A 40 -22.11 6.89 -2.39
CA ASN A 40 -21.37 6.06 -3.35
C ASN A 40 -19.97 6.60 -3.67
N VAL A 41 -19.70 7.88 -3.40
CA VAL A 41 -18.36 8.50 -3.50
C VAL A 41 -17.55 8.24 -2.22
N VAL A 42 -18.21 8.18 -1.07
CA VAL A 42 -17.58 7.88 0.24
C VAL A 42 -17.35 6.37 0.42
N ASN A 43 -18.28 5.52 -0.05
CA ASN A 43 -18.19 4.07 0.08
C ASN A 43 -17.71 3.36 -1.20
N GLY A 44 -17.65 4.07 -2.32
CA GLY A 44 -17.08 3.55 -3.56
C GLY A 44 -15.57 3.53 -3.45
N ASP A 45 -14.96 2.39 -3.72
CA ASP A 45 -13.51 2.16 -3.70
C ASP A 45 -12.77 2.94 -4.81
N THR A 46 -12.88 4.27 -4.82
CA THR A 46 -11.75 5.10 -5.26
C THR A 46 -10.93 5.40 -4.02
N LYS A 47 -10.32 4.34 -3.48
CA LYS A 47 -9.10 4.49 -2.71
C LYS A 47 -8.15 5.18 -3.66
N SER A 48 -7.93 6.47 -3.46
CA SER A 48 -6.72 7.07 -4.00
C SER A 48 -5.58 6.19 -3.48
N THR A 49 -4.97 5.40 -4.34
CA THR A 49 -3.74 4.68 -4.02
C THR A 49 -2.60 5.68 -3.99
N GLU A 50 -2.74 6.72 -3.17
CA GLU A 50 -1.58 7.43 -2.66
C GLU A 50 -1.11 6.53 -1.52
N ALA A 51 -0.04 5.79 -1.77
CA ALA A 51 0.64 5.10 -0.71
C ALA A 51 1.04 6.15 0.32
N CYS A 52 0.34 6.18 1.46
CA CYS A 52 0.72 7.01 2.59
C CYS A 52 1.97 6.37 3.20
N GLU A 53 3.12 6.69 2.62
CA GLU A 53 4.39 6.20 3.15
C GLU A 53 4.69 6.93 4.47
N PRO A 54 4.97 6.19 5.55
CA PRO A 54 5.30 6.80 6.82
C PRO A 54 6.58 7.63 6.66
N THR A 55 6.47 8.95 6.82
CA THR A 55 7.61 9.87 6.78
C THR A 55 7.92 10.33 8.20
N LEU A 56 9.17 10.13 8.61
CA LEU A 56 9.70 10.68 9.86
C LEU A 56 10.21 12.10 9.58
N LEU A 57 9.51 13.11 10.11
CA LEU A 57 9.96 14.50 10.08
C LEU A 57 10.57 14.83 11.45
N LEU A 58 11.86 15.16 11.46
CA LEU A 58 12.54 15.66 12.66
C LEU A 58 12.59 17.17 12.61
N ASP A 59 12.16 17.82 13.69
CA ASP A 59 12.29 19.27 13.86
C ASP A 59 13.71 19.62 14.30
N GLU A 60 14.12 20.88 14.12
CA GLU A 60 15.42 21.39 14.55
C GLU A 60 15.62 21.28 16.07
N LEU A 61 14.51 21.28 16.82
CA LEU A 61 14.49 21.02 18.26
C LEU A 61 14.93 19.59 18.63
N CYS A 62 14.87 18.65 17.68
CA CYS A 62 15.34 17.27 17.86
C CYS A 62 16.84 17.11 17.63
N LEU A 63 17.55 18.14 17.15
CA LEU A 63 18.99 18.10 16.98
C LEU A 63 19.69 18.28 18.34
N ASN A 64 20.74 17.48 18.58
CA ASN A 64 21.61 17.71 19.73
C ASN A 64 22.29 19.07 19.58
N GLN A 65 22.10 19.95 20.56
CA GLN A 65 22.82 21.21 20.67
C GLN A 65 24.23 20.95 21.19
N LEU A 66 25.09 20.47 20.30
CA LEU A 66 26.52 20.30 20.56
C LEU A 66 27.28 21.18 19.58
N ASP A 67 28.30 21.87 20.10
CA ASP A 67 29.19 22.66 19.26
C ASP A 67 30.19 21.73 18.55
N TYR A 68 30.09 21.69 17.22
CA TYR A 68 31.00 20.98 16.33
C TYR A 68 31.78 21.92 15.41
N SER A 69 31.85 23.22 15.72
CA SER A 69 32.57 24.21 14.91
C SER A 69 34.05 23.86 14.70
N LEU A 70 34.66 23.14 15.64
CA LEU A 70 36.03 22.62 15.58
C LEU A 70 36.11 21.09 15.33
N GLY A 71 34.98 20.46 15.02
CA GLY A 71 34.90 19.02 14.77
C GLY A 71 35.13 18.66 13.31
N LEU A 72 35.84 17.55 13.07
CA LEU A 72 35.93 16.93 11.75
C LEU A 72 35.13 15.63 11.73
N LEU A 73 34.23 15.49 10.76
CA LEU A 73 33.47 14.27 10.55
C LEU A 73 33.94 13.54 9.30
N GLY A 74 34.14 12.23 9.40
CA GLY A 74 34.62 11.41 8.30
C GLY A 74 33.99 10.03 8.29
N LYS A 75 33.87 9.45 7.10
CA LYS A 75 33.44 8.06 6.93
C LYS A 75 34.65 7.14 6.96
N VAL A 76 34.55 6.08 7.76
CA VAL A 76 35.59 5.05 7.83
C VAL A 76 35.22 3.90 6.90
N LYS A 77 36.18 3.42 6.09
CA LYS A 77 35.98 2.25 5.22
C LYS A 77 35.98 0.94 6.01
N GLU A 78 36.93 0.80 6.94
CA GLU A 78 37.13 -0.39 7.78
C GLU A 78 37.41 0.05 9.23
N PHE A 79 36.59 -0.42 10.18
CA PHE A 79 36.73 -0.06 11.61
C PHE A 79 38.07 -0.45 12.22
N ARG A 80 38.69 -1.53 11.72
CA ARG A 80 40.01 -1.98 12.20
C ARG A 80 41.11 -0.96 11.94
N SER A 81 40.92 -0.05 10.98
CA SER A 81 41.86 1.05 10.73
C SER A 81 41.87 2.09 11.85
N PHE A 82 40.92 2.03 12.79
CA PHE A 82 40.79 2.99 13.89
C PHE A 82 41.57 2.60 15.14
N ASP A 83 42.04 1.35 15.25
CA ASP A 83 42.61 0.78 16.47
C ASP A 83 43.83 1.58 17.00
N ASN A 84 44.53 2.29 16.12
CA ASN A 84 45.69 3.12 16.47
C ASN A 84 45.51 4.62 16.17
N MET A 85 44.30 5.07 15.81
CA MET A 85 44.11 6.43 15.32
C MET A 85 44.50 7.49 16.35
N ARG A 86 44.21 7.26 17.64
CA ARG A 86 44.60 8.17 18.72
C ARG A 86 46.13 8.33 18.83
N MET A 87 46.88 7.24 18.67
CA MET A 87 48.35 7.29 18.70
C MET A 87 48.91 8.05 17.50
N VAL A 88 48.40 7.74 16.29
CA VAL A 88 48.84 8.41 15.06
C VAL A 88 48.59 9.92 15.16
N LEU A 89 47.40 10.32 15.58
CA LEU A 89 47.06 11.73 15.72
C LEU A 89 47.91 12.43 16.80
N GLY A 90 48.18 11.76 17.93
CA GLY A 90 49.11 12.28 18.94
C GLY A 90 50.53 12.50 18.39
N ASN A 91 51.03 11.58 17.56
CA ASN A 91 52.35 11.72 16.91
C ASN A 91 52.41 12.89 15.92
N GLU A 92 51.29 13.24 15.29
CA GLU A 92 51.14 14.43 14.43
C GLU A 92 50.92 15.73 15.23
N GLY A 93 50.91 15.65 16.57
CA GLY A 93 50.76 16.81 17.46
C GLY A 93 49.33 17.07 17.94
N PHE A 94 48.35 16.27 17.52
CA PHE A 94 46.97 16.35 17.97
C PHE A 94 46.77 15.61 19.29
N ASN A 95 47.30 16.18 20.37
CA ASN A 95 47.23 15.59 21.71
C ASN A 95 45.90 15.88 22.43
N ASP A 96 45.23 16.97 22.07
CA ASP A 96 43.98 17.43 22.67
C ASP A 96 42.82 17.27 21.67
N ILE A 97 42.48 16.01 21.38
CA ILE A 97 41.37 15.66 20.49
C ILE A 97 40.46 14.60 21.13
N ASP A 98 39.17 14.75 20.90
CA ASP A 98 38.16 13.75 21.25
C ASP A 98 37.75 12.96 20.01
N LEU A 99 37.95 11.64 20.05
CA LEU A 99 37.47 10.72 19.01
C LEU A 99 36.10 10.16 19.44
N ARG A 100 35.07 10.42 18.63
CA ARG A 100 33.71 9.89 18.82
C ARG A 100 33.29 9.06 17.62
N TYR A 101 32.76 7.87 17.88
CA TYR A 101 32.09 7.05 16.87
C TYR A 101 30.59 7.36 16.88
N MET A 102 30.03 7.68 15.70
CA MET A 102 28.63 8.11 15.55
C MET A 102 27.66 7.02 15.06
N GLY A 103 28.14 5.80 14.81
CA GLY A 103 27.34 4.70 14.23
C GLY A 103 27.63 4.47 12.75
#